data_AF-A0A8X6MR88-F1
#
_entry.id   AF-A0A8X6MR88-F1
#
_cell.length_a   1.000
_cell.length_b   1.000
_cell.length_c   1.000
_cell.angle_alpha   90.00
_cell.angle_beta   90.00
_cell.angle_gamma   90.00
#
_symmetry.space_group_name_H-M   'P 1'
#
loop_
_entity.id
_entity.type
_entity.pdbx_description
1 polymer ?
#
loop_
_entity_poly.entity_id
_entity_poly.type
_entity_poly.pdbx_seq_one_letter_code
_entity_poly.pdbx_strand_id
1 'polypeptide(L)'
;QNVTNFDKNTYVLKEINKGRFVYKTNVDVIINALENPENLIVEPTGVYDGPACFAYGKKSPFKVGSREEDIKQFFTQAQFVPFENAAHTVHKDSTSEFTETLINFILEK
;
A
#
# COMPACT_ATOMS: atom_id res chain seq x y z
N GLN A 1 -11.11 23.38 6.99
CA GLN A 1 -10.03 23.60 6.02
C GLN A 1 -10.53 23.09 4.68
N ASN A 2 -10.63 23.97 3.68
CA ASN A 2 -11.14 23.63 2.35
C ASN A 2 -10.04 22.88 1.58
N VAL A 3 -10.19 21.57 1.40
CA VAL A 3 -9.29 20.75 0.58
C VAL A 3 -9.70 20.96 -0.89
N THR A 4 -9.27 22.07 -1.50
CA THR A 4 -9.65 22.43 -2.88
C THR A 4 -8.59 22.12 -3.94
N ASN A 5 -7.50 21.43 -3.60
CA ASN A 5 -6.56 20.91 -4.59
C ASN A 5 -6.50 19.39 -4.55
N PHE A 6 -7.55 18.76 -5.09
CA PHE A 6 -7.53 17.34 -5.43
C PHE A 6 -7.00 17.17 -6.86
N ASP A 7 -5.85 16.51 -7.01
CA ASP A 7 -5.28 16.20 -8.31
C ASP A 7 -6.13 15.12 -9.01
N LYS A 8 -6.86 15.54 -10.06
CA LYS A 8 -7.69 14.66 -10.89
C LYS A 8 -6.89 13.54 -11.58
N ASN A 9 -5.56 13.67 -11.70
CA ASN A 9 -4.71 12.62 -12.27
C ASN A 9 -4.54 11.40 -11.35
N THR A 10 -4.90 11.51 -10.07
CA THR A 10 -4.83 10.39 -9.12
C THR A 10 -6.02 9.42 -9.21
N TYR A 11 -7.03 9.73 -10.02
CA TYR A 11 -8.15 8.81 -10.25
C TYR A 11 -7.78 7.74 -11.26
N VAL A 12 -8.09 6.49 -10.88
CA VAL A 12 -7.94 5.32 -11.74
C VAL A 12 -8.90 5.36 -12.94
N LEU A 13 -10.07 5.95 -12.75
CA LEU A 13 -11.07 6.18 -13.79
C LEU A 13 -10.85 7.58 -14.39
N LYS A 14 -10.53 7.63 -15.70
CA LYS A 14 -10.23 8.88 -16.41
C LYS A 14 -11.32 9.22 -17.41
N GLU A 15 -11.84 10.43 -17.39
CA GLU A 15 -12.73 10.93 -18.45
C GLU A 15 -11.89 11.19 -19.72
N ILE A 16 -12.23 10.53 -20.82
CA ILE A 16 -11.53 10.68 -22.11
C ILE A 16 -12.29 11.57 -23.10
N ASN A 17 -13.61 11.69 -22.92
CA ASN A 17 -14.51 12.58 -23.64
C ASN A 17 -15.70 12.87 -22.72
N LYS A 18 -16.45 13.95 -22.97
CA LYS A 18 -17.62 14.32 -22.17
C LYS A 18 -18.55 13.11 -21.95
N GLY A 19 -18.62 12.62 -20.71
CA GLY A 19 -19.43 11.46 -20.31
C GLY A 19 -18.87 10.08 -20.66
N ARG A 20 -17.66 9.97 -21.20
CA ARG A 20 -16.96 8.70 -21.48
C ARG A 20 -15.74 8.55 -20.57
N PHE A 21 -15.71 7.46 -19.83
CA PHE A 21 -14.64 7.15 -18.90
C PHE A 21 -13.88 5.89 -19.32
N VAL A 22 -12.59 5.86 -19.04
CA VAL A 22 -11.72 4.70 -19.24
C VAL A 22 -11.02 4.39 -17.94
N TYR A 23 -11.03 3.10 -17.57
CA TYR A 23 -10.21 2.55 -16.51
C TYR A 23 -9.18 1.62 -17.15
N LYS A 24 -7.91 2.04 -17.16
CA LYS A 24 -6.83 1.26 -17.79
C LYS A 24 -6.34 0.17 -16.84
N THR A 25 -7.03 -0.96 -16.82
CA THR A 25 -6.67 -2.14 -16.02
C THR A 25 -6.95 -3.43 -16.79
N ASN A 26 -6.46 -4.56 -16.28
CA ASN A 26 -6.87 -5.87 -16.76
C ASN A 26 -8.19 -6.27 -16.08
N VAL A 27 -9.31 -5.90 -16.71
CA VAL A 27 -10.66 -6.11 -16.15
C VAL A 27 -10.97 -7.60 -16.00
N ASP A 28 -10.50 -8.44 -16.92
CA ASP A 28 -10.75 -9.89 -16.88
C ASP A 28 -10.14 -10.53 -15.63
N VAL A 29 -8.92 -10.10 -15.24
CA VAL A 29 -8.29 -10.56 -14.00
C VAL A 29 -9.08 -10.13 -12.77
N ILE A 30 -9.63 -8.91 -12.76
CA ILE A 30 -10.46 -8.42 -11.64
C ILE A 30 -11.75 -9.22 -11.56
N ILE A 31 -12.43 -9.46 -12.69
CA ILE A 31 -13.66 -10.27 -12.75
C ILE A 31 -13.36 -11.68 -12.22
N ASN A 32 -12.33 -12.33 -12.73
CA ASN A 32 -11.95 -13.66 -12.29
C ASN A 32 -11.61 -13.71 -10.79
N ALA A 33 -10.93 -12.70 -10.27
CA ALA A 33 -10.63 -12.58 -8.84
C ALA A 33 -11.89 -12.42 -7.98
N LEU A 34 -12.90 -11.68 -8.47
CA LEU A 34 -14.18 -11.50 -7.78
C LEU A 34 -15.07 -12.75 -7.83
N GLU A 35 -15.01 -13.50 -8.93
CA GLU A 35 -15.75 -14.75 -9.11
C GLU A 35 -15.13 -15.92 -8.34
N ASN A 36 -13.82 -15.88 -8.07
CA ASN A 36 -13.08 -16.93 -7.37
C ASN A 36 -12.32 -16.35 -6.16
N PRO A 37 -13.02 -15.82 -5.15
CA PRO A 37 -12.43 -15.10 -4.02
C PRO A 37 -11.48 -15.98 -3.16
N GLU A 38 -11.64 -17.29 -3.19
CA GLU A 38 -10.72 -18.25 -2.56
C GLU A 38 -9.29 -18.15 -3.09
N ASN A 39 -9.12 -17.71 -4.34
CA ASN A 39 -7.79 -17.50 -4.94
C ASN A 39 -7.12 -16.20 -4.48
N LEU A 40 -7.87 -15.32 -3.79
CA LEU A 40 -7.33 -14.06 -3.26
C LEU A 40 -6.74 -14.20 -1.86
N ILE A 41 -7.17 -15.20 -1.09
CA ILE A 41 -6.70 -15.44 0.27
C ILE A 41 -5.77 -16.65 0.23
N VAL A 42 -4.50 -16.38 -0.07
CA VAL A 42 -3.45 -17.40 -0.05
C VAL A 42 -2.64 -17.20 1.22
N GLU A 43 -2.50 -18.27 2.01
CA GLU A 43 -1.62 -18.26 3.15
C GLU A 43 -0.17 -18.03 2.70
N PRO A 44 0.58 -17.11 3.34
CA PRO A 44 1.95 -16.85 2.98
C PRO A 44 2.81 -18.11 3.17
N THR A 45 3.69 -18.37 2.20
CA THR A 45 4.63 -19.50 2.24
C THR A 45 6.05 -19.01 2.01
N GLY A 46 7.02 -19.66 2.66
CA GLY A 46 8.45 -19.37 2.51
C GLY A 46 8.96 -18.34 3.52
N VAL A 47 10.25 -18.01 3.42
CA VAL A 47 10.92 -17.02 4.27
C VAL A 47 11.80 -16.13 3.38
N TYR A 48 11.70 -14.83 3.59
CA TYR A 48 12.58 -13.83 3.00
C TYR A 48 13.55 -13.30 4.06
N ASP A 49 14.80 -13.72 3.95
CA ASP A 49 15.89 -13.33 4.86
C ASP A 49 16.70 -12.12 4.34
N GLY A 50 16.04 -11.24 3.59
CA GLY A 50 16.62 -9.97 3.17
C GLY A 50 16.03 -8.80 3.95
N PRO A 51 16.65 -7.61 3.89
CA PRO A 51 16.09 -6.44 4.55
C PRO A 51 14.76 -6.05 3.93
N ALA A 52 13.74 -5.87 4.77
CA ALA A 52 12.38 -5.49 4.38
C ALA A 52 11.89 -4.31 5.23
N CYS A 53 11.27 -3.31 4.62
CA CYS A 53 10.70 -2.16 5.35
C CYS A 53 9.17 -2.19 5.26
N PHE A 54 8.55 -2.27 6.43
CA PHE A 54 7.11 -2.18 6.62
C PHE A 54 6.78 -0.77 7.11
N ALA A 55 6.55 0.14 6.16
CA ALA A 55 6.05 1.49 6.42
C ALA A 55 4.52 1.48 6.51
N TYR A 56 3.95 1.85 7.66
CA TYR A 56 2.50 1.77 7.87
C TYR A 56 1.94 2.92 8.70
N GLY A 57 0.71 3.33 8.40
CA GLY A 57 -0.01 4.34 9.18
C GLY A 57 -0.68 3.73 10.41
N LYS A 58 -0.54 4.37 11.58
CA LYS A 58 -1.16 3.88 12.82
C LYS A 58 -2.67 3.99 12.85
N LYS A 59 -3.27 4.81 11.97
CA LYS A 59 -4.74 4.91 11.78
C LYS A 59 -5.26 3.89 10.75
N SER A 60 -4.38 3.06 10.18
CA SER A 60 -4.74 2.06 9.18
C SER A 60 -5.57 0.93 9.79
N PRO A 61 -6.65 0.47 9.11
CA PRO A 61 -7.44 -0.68 9.57
C PRO A 61 -6.65 -2.00 9.55
N PHE A 62 -5.52 -2.04 8.83
CA PHE A 62 -4.69 -3.25 8.70
C PHE A 62 -3.82 -3.54 9.93
N LYS A 63 -3.68 -2.60 10.88
CA LYS A 63 -3.01 -2.78 12.18
C LYS A 63 -1.65 -3.49 12.09
N VAL A 64 -0.82 -3.12 11.11
CA VAL A 64 0.45 -3.81 10.79
C VAL A 64 1.34 -3.99 12.03
N GLY A 65 1.48 -2.97 12.87
CA GLY A 65 2.28 -3.07 14.10
C GLY A 65 1.78 -4.11 15.10
N SER A 66 0.49 -4.43 15.12
CA SER A 66 -0.05 -5.50 15.97
C SER A 66 0.21 -6.90 15.43
N ARG A 67 0.73 -7.03 14.19
CA ARG A 67 1.05 -8.30 13.53
C ARG A 67 2.55 -8.47 13.32
N GLU A 68 3.38 -7.70 14.03
CA GLU A 68 4.83 -7.72 13.86
C GLU A 68 5.42 -9.12 14.06
N GLU A 69 4.97 -9.86 15.08
CA GLU A 69 5.41 -11.24 15.33
C GLU A 69 5.06 -12.17 14.18
N ASP A 70 3.82 -12.12 13.68
CA ASP A 70 3.37 -12.90 12.51
C ASP A 70 4.23 -12.57 11.28
N ILE A 71 4.47 -11.29 11.02
CA ILE A 71 5.24 -10.83 9.85
C ILE A 71 6.70 -11.27 9.93
N LYS A 72 7.31 -11.23 11.13
CA LYS A 72 8.71 -11.64 11.35
C LYS A 72 8.95 -13.13 11.13
N GLN A 73 7.91 -13.97 11.15
CA GLN A 73 8.03 -15.39 10.77
C GLN A 73 8.40 -15.55 9.29
N PHE A 74 7.99 -14.59 8.44
CA PHE A 74 8.24 -14.61 6.99
C PHE A 74 9.34 -13.64 6.56
N PHE A 75 9.55 -12.54 7.32
CA PHE A 75 10.51 -11.49 7.02
C PHE A 75 11.43 -11.27 8.23
N THR A 76 12.49 -12.07 8.33
CA THR A 76 13.38 -12.13 9.51
C THR A 76 14.12 -10.82 9.78
N GLN A 77 14.39 -10.03 8.74
CA GLN A 77 15.07 -8.73 8.82
C GLN A 77 14.11 -7.56 8.56
N ALA A 78 12.83 -7.72 8.94
CA ALA A 78 11.83 -6.67 8.82
C ALA A 78 12.09 -5.49 9.79
N GLN A 79 12.14 -4.29 9.23
CA GLN A 79 12.06 -3.01 9.93
C GLN A 79 10.63 -2.48 9.87
N PHE A 80 10.14 -1.94 10.97
CA PHE A 80 8.76 -1.45 11.11
C PHE A 80 8.79 0.06 11.36
N VAL A 81 8.20 0.83 10.43
CA VAL A 81 8.21 2.30 10.49
C VAL A 81 6.76 2.80 10.62
N PRO A 82 6.32 3.18 11.82
CA PRO A 82 4.98 3.68 12.05
C PRO A 82 4.85 5.18 11.71
N PHE A 83 3.77 5.52 11.01
CA PHE A 83 3.39 6.90 10.70
C PHE A 83 2.18 7.30 11.57
N GLU A 84 2.39 8.16 12.55
CA GLU A 84 1.37 8.52 13.56
C GLU A 84 0.11 9.11 12.95
N ASN A 85 0.26 9.94 11.92
CA ASN A 85 -0.85 10.71 11.35
C ASN A 85 -1.47 10.12 10.10
N ALA A 86 -0.96 8.98 9.62
CA ALA A 86 -1.41 8.35 8.37
C ALA A 86 -2.35 7.15 8.60
N ALA A 87 -3.22 6.92 7.62
CA ALA A 87 -4.08 5.75 7.50
C ALA A 87 -3.44 4.71 6.56
N HIS A 88 -4.20 4.16 5.60
CA HIS A 88 -3.67 3.15 4.67
C HIS A 88 -2.78 3.77 3.59
N THR A 89 -3.11 4.98 3.12
CA THR A 89 -2.40 5.65 2.03
C THR A 89 -1.24 6.51 2.56
N VAL A 90 -0.29 5.89 3.28
CA VAL A 90 0.87 6.57 3.89
C VAL A 90 1.63 7.50 2.94
N HIS A 91 1.80 7.08 1.69
CA HIS A 91 2.46 7.86 0.64
C HIS A 91 1.69 9.13 0.21
N LYS A 92 0.39 9.22 0.52
CA LYS A 92 -0.43 10.43 0.30
C LYS A 92 -0.61 11.22 1.59
N ASP A 93 -0.81 10.53 2.70
CA ASP A 93 -1.10 11.13 4.01
C ASP A 93 0.14 11.81 4.60
N SER A 94 1.33 11.26 4.33
CA SER A 94 2.63 11.68 4.87
C SER A 94 3.71 11.68 3.77
N THR A 95 3.48 12.33 2.63
CA THR A 95 4.35 12.23 1.42
C THR A 95 5.85 12.46 1.70
N SER A 96 6.20 13.55 2.40
CA SER A 96 7.60 13.89 2.66
C SER A 96 8.28 12.86 3.58
N GLU A 97 7.64 12.55 4.71
CA GLU A 97 8.12 11.58 5.70
C GLU A 97 8.25 10.17 5.09
N PHE A 98 7.30 9.78 4.22
CA PHE A 98 7.33 8.50 3.51
C PHE A 98 8.49 8.44 2.52
N THR A 99 8.71 9.52 1.77
CA THR A 99 9.80 9.62 0.81
C THR A 99 11.16 9.55 1.52
N GLU A 100 11.32 10.29 2.61
CA GLU A 100 12.54 10.26 3.44
C GLU A 100 12.80 8.87 4.02
N THR A 101 11.77 8.24 4.60
CA THR A 101 11.85 6.85 5.10
C THR A 101 12.34 5.89 4.01
N LEU A 102 11.80 6.00 2.80
CA LEU A 102 12.20 5.14 1.68
C LEU A 102 13.64 5.40 1.24
N ILE A 103 14.04 6.66 1.15
CA ILE A 103 15.41 7.06 0.79
C ILE A 103 16.40 6.50 1.83
N ASN A 104 16.14 6.70 3.11
CA ASN A 104 17.01 6.19 4.19
C ASN A 104 17.09 4.66 4.14
N PHE A 105 15.97 3.96 3.99
CA PHE A 105 15.98 2.50 3.89
C PHE A 105 16.75 1.96 2.68
N ILE A 106 16.76 2.69 1.55
CA ILE A 106 17.49 2.28 0.34
C ILE A 106 18.97 2.62 0.45
N LEU A 107 19.32 3.78 1.00
CA LEU A 107 20.69 4.30 1.05
C LEU A 107 21.50 3.85 2.27
N GLU A 108 20.85 3.48 3.37
CA GLU A 108 21.50 2.91 4.57
C GLU A 108 21.82 1.41 4.41
N LYS A 109 21.68 0.86 3.20
CA LYS A 109 22.11 -0.49 2.82
C LYS A 109 23.52 -0.50 2.25
#